data_AF-A0A3D3R2T9-F1
#
_entry.id   AF-A0A3D3R2T9-F1
#
_cell.length_a   1.000
_cell.length_b   1.000
_cell.length_c   1.000
_cell.angle_alpha   90.00
_cell.angle_beta   90.00
_cell.angle_gamma   90.00
#
_symmetry.space_group_name_H-M   'P 1'
#
loop_
_entity.id
_entity.type
_entity.pdbx_description
1 polymer ?
#
loop_
_entity_poly.entity_id
_entity_poly.type
_entity_poly.pdbx_seq_one_letter_code
_entity_poly.pdbx_strand_id
1 'polypeptide(L)' 'MGPVSEGTYRIDWKGGVPVGECKVEILGYEETGKEIIVGAGGKTEKETRQVLPAKYNTESTLSVTVEEGQENQCDFDLK' A
#
# COMPACT_ATOMS: atom_id res chain seq x y z
N MET A 1 8.89 -10.28 11.30
CA MET A 1 7.88 -9.26 10.97
C MET A 1 6.59 -9.67 11.64
N GLY A 2 5.86 -8.74 12.28
CA GLY A 2 4.58 -9.03 12.94
C GLY A 2 3.38 -8.82 12.01
N PRO A 3 2.17 -9.23 12.43
CA PRO A 3 0.95 -9.01 11.65
C PRO A 3 0.65 -7.50 11.51
N VAL A 4 0.12 -7.08 10.36
CA VAL A 4 -0.42 -5.72 10.18
C VAL A 4 -1.79 -5.67 10.85
N SER A 5 -1.86 -5.19 12.09
CA SER A 5 -3.08 -5.20 12.90
C SER A 5 -3.96 -3.95 12.75
N GLU A 6 -3.45 -2.88 12.12
CA GLU A 6 -4.15 -1.59 11.97
C GLU A 6 -3.92 -0.98 10.57
N GLY A 7 -3.92 -1.82 9.54
CA GLY A 7 -3.79 -1.36 8.15
C GLY A 7 -5.01 -0.56 7.69
N THR A 8 -4.79 0.54 6.97
CA THR A 8 -5.88 1.22 6.24
C THR A 8 -5.98 0.64 4.84
N TYR A 9 -7.15 0.14 4.47
CA TYR A 9 -7.45 -0.29 3.11
C TYR A 9 -8.04 0.87 2.32
N ARG A 10 -7.43 1.20 1.17
CA ARG A 10 -7.90 2.26 0.28
C ARG A 10 -8.14 1.72 -1.12
N ILE A 11 -9.34 1.93 -1.65
CA ILE A 11 -9.65 1.66 -3.06
C ILE A 11 -9.77 3.02 -3.75
N ASP A 12 -8.77 3.37 -4.55
CA ASP A 12 -8.71 4.66 -5.24
C ASP A 12 -9.60 4.72 -6.49
N TRP A 13 -10.11 3.57 -6.94
CA TRP A 13 -10.91 3.48 -8.15
C TRP A 13 -12.41 3.55 -7.85
N LYS A 14 -13.09 4.57 -8.39
CA LYS A 14 -14.53 4.79 -8.20
C LYS A 14 -15.42 3.64 -8.71
N GLY A 15 -14.89 2.77 -9.58
CA GLY A 15 -15.61 1.61 -10.12
C GLY A 15 -15.40 0.29 -9.36
N GLY A 16 -14.66 0.30 -8.25
CA GLY A 16 -14.25 -0.92 -7.55
C GLY A 16 -12.91 -1.48 -8.04
N VAL A 17 -12.49 -2.62 -7.49
CA VAL A 17 -11.26 -3.30 -7.93
C VAL A 17 -11.54 -4.05 -9.23
N PRO A 18 -10.75 -3.89 -10.30
CA PRO A 18 -10.92 -4.65 -11.53
C PRO A 18 -10.84 -6.16 -11.29
N VAL A 19 -11.73 -6.91 -11.92
CA VAL A 19 -11.65 -8.39 -11.98
C VAL A 19 -10.43 -8.79 -12.82
N GLY A 20 -9.67 -9.77 -12.37
CA GLY A 20 -8.46 -10.27 -13.02
C GLY A 20 -7.21 -10.12 -12.17
N GLU A 21 -6.04 -10.26 -12.81
CA GLU A 21 -4.76 -10.21 -12.14
C GLU A 21 -4.38 -8.78 -11.75
N CYS A 22 -4.15 -8.56 -10.47
CA CYS A 22 -3.73 -7.30 -9.88
C CYS A 22 -2.36 -7.46 -9.22
N LYS A 23 -1.47 -6.49 -9.43
CA LYS A 23 -0.21 -6.37 -8.67
C LYS A 23 -0.53 -5.88 -7.25
N VAL A 24 0.09 -6.50 -6.26
CA VAL A 24 -0.01 -6.09 -4.86
C VAL A 24 1.21 -5.28 -4.47
N GLU A 25 0.99 -4.09 -3.92
CA GLU A 25 2.04 -3.26 -3.33
C GLU A 25 1.74 -3.03 -1.86
N ILE A 26 2.71 -3.33 -1.01
CA ILE A 26 2.63 -3.18 0.44
C ILE A 26 3.53 -2.01 0.83
N LEU A 27 2.90 -1.01 1.43
CA LEU A 27 3.56 0.23 1.83
C LEU A 27 3.56 0.32 3.36
N GLY A 28 4.74 0.52 3.95
CA GLY A 28 4.91 0.75 5.38
C GLY A 28 5.69 2.03 5.59
N TYR A 29 5.09 2.99 6.28
CA TYR A 29 5.68 4.31 6.47
C TYR A 29 6.02 4.56 7.93
N GLU A 30 7.18 5.17 8.18
CA GLU A 30 7.58 5.69 9.49
C GLU A 30 7.83 7.21 9.38
N GLU A 31 7.32 7.99 10.34
CA GLU A 31 7.61 9.42 10.43
C GLU A 31 9.11 9.63 10.74
N THR A 32 9.79 10.48 9.96
CA THR A 32 11.23 10.76 10.16
C THR A 32 11.50 11.86 11.17
N GLY A 33 10.44 12.53 11.64
CA GLY A 33 10.51 13.71 12.51
C GLY A 33 10.80 15.03 11.79
N LYS A 34 10.90 15.02 10.46
CA LYS A 34 11.03 16.24 9.65
C LYS A 34 9.68 16.66 9.08
N GLU A 35 9.55 17.94 8.78
CA GLU A 35 8.43 18.47 7.99
C GLU A 35 8.91 18.83 6.59
N ILE A 36 8.11 18.49 5.59
CA ILE A 36 8.37 18.81 4.18
C ILE A 36 7.26 19.70 3.63
N ILE A 37 7.63 20.60 2.72
CA ILE A 37 6.67 21.43 2.01
C ILE A 37 6.17 20.65 0.78
N VAL A 38 4.87 20.39 0.73
CA VAL A 38 4.20 19.70 -0.38
C VAL A 38 3.28 20.65 -1.16
N GLY A 39 3.43 20.60 -2.49
CA GLY A 39 2.64 21.38 -3.43
C GLY A 39 3.02 22.86 -3.52
N ALA A 40 2.55 23.52 -4.58
CA ALA A 40 2.87 24.93 -4.87
C ALA A 40 2.32 25.93 -3.85
N GLY A 41 1.41 25.50 -2.96
CA GLY A 41 0.76 26.35 -1.95
C GLY A 41 1.44 26.37 -0.57
N GLY A 42 2.60 25.72 -0.40
CA GLY A 42 3.36 25.80 0.85
C GLY A 42 2.80 24.98 2.02
N LYS A 43 1.98 23.95 1.75
CA LYS A 43 1.47 23.08 2.82
C LYS A 43 2.61 22.27 3.42
N THR A 44 2.68 22.17 4.74
CA THR A 44 3.64 21.29 5.41
C THR A 44 2.99 19.95 5.73
N GLU A 45 3.70 18.86 5.42
CA GLU A 45 3.35 17.51 5.83
C GLU A 45 4.54 16.88 6.55
N LYS A 46 4.26 15.95 7.46
CA LYS A 46 5.33 15.19 8.11
C LYS A 46 6.01 14.30 7.07
N GLU A 47 7.33 14.38 7.02
CA GLU A 47 8.14 13.49 6.18
C GLU A 47 8.00 12.07 6.72
N THR A 48 7.63 11.17 5.81
CA THR A 48 7.59 9.74 6.09
C THR A 48 8.56 9.02 5.17
N ARG A 49 9.13 7.90 5.65
CA ARG A 49 9.99 7.03 4.87
C ARG A 49 9.40 5.63 4.74
N GLN A 50 9.56 5.03 3.56
CA GLN A 50 9.24 3.62 3.35
C GLN A 50 10.20 2.76 4.18
N VAL A 51 9.65 1.87 5.00
CA VAL A 51 10.44 0.93 5.83
C VAL A 51 10.47 -0.48 5.27
N LEU A 52 9.61 -0.78 4.28
CA LEU A 52 9.58 -2.09 3.64
C LEU A 52 10.56 -2.19 2.46
N PRO A 53 11.23 -3.35 2.30
CA PRO A 53 12.03 -3.63 1.11
C PRO A 53 11.28 -3.42 -0.21
N ALA A 54 11.99 -2.99 -1.24
CA ALA A 54 11.45 -2.72 -2.57
C ALA A 54 10.70 -3.91 -3.18
N LYS A 55 11.11 -5.15 -2.86
CA LYS A 55 10.46 -6.41 -3.27
C LYS A 55 8.99 -6.56 -2.84
N TYR A 56 8.50 -5.69 -1.97
CA TYR A 56 7.09 -5.65 -1.56
C TYR A 56 6.33 -4.43 -2.07
N ASN A 57 7.00 -3.47 -2.73
CA ASN A 57 6.38 -2.26 -3.27
C ASN A 57 6.81 -1.98 -4.71
N THR A 58 7.79 -1.10 -4.93
CA THR A 58 8.22 -0.64 -6.26
C THR A 58 8.63 -1.79 -7.17
N GLU A 59 9.23 -2.83 -6.60
CA GLU A 59 9.67 -4.06 -7.29
C GLU A 59 8.82 -5.28 -6.88
N SER A 60 7.59 -5.07 -6.42
CA SER A 60 6.74 -6.16 -5.98
C SER A 60 6.44 -7.14 -7.12
N THR A 61 6.61 -8.42 -6.82
CA THR A 61 6.20 -9.54 -7.66
C THR A 61 4.95 -10.23 -7.09
N LEU A 62 4.34 -9.67 -6.06
CA LEU A 62 3.11 -10.20 -5.48
C LEU A 62 1.94 -9.88 -6.43
N SER A 63 1.16 -10.90 -6.77
CA SER A 63 -0.09 -10.75 -7.52
C SER A 63 -1.24 -11.50 -6.87
N VAL A 64 -2.44 -11.03 -7.14
CA VAL A 64 -3.72 -11.58 -6.70
C VAL A 64 -4.67 -11.59 -7.88
N THR A 65 -5.41 -12.67 -8.04
CA THR A 65 -6.54 -12.72 -8.96
C THR A 65 -7.80 -12.33 -8.20
N VAL A 66 -8.46 -11.27 -8.63
CA VAL A 66 -9.75 -10.83 -8.10
C VAL A 66 -10.86 -11.45 -8.95
N GLU A 67 -11.74 -12.23 -8.33
CA GLU A 67 -12.89 -12.86 -8.96
C GLU A 67 -14.20 -12.14 -8.61
N GLU A 68 -15.14 -12.08 -9.56
CA GLU A 68 -16.45 -11.47 -9.32
C GLU A 68 -17.29 -12.32 -8.35
N GLY A 69 -17.99 -11.65 -7.43
CA GLY A 69 -18.98 -12.30 -6.55
C GLY A 69 -18.40 -13.14 -5.41
N GLN A 70 -17.09 -13.11 -5.19
CA GLN A 70 -16.42 -13.82 -4.10
C GLN A 70 -15.85 -12.89 -3.03
N GLU A 71 -15.66 -13.46 -1.84
CA GLU A 71 -14.91 -12.85 -0.75
C GLU A 71 -13.42 -12.98 -1.09
N ASN A 72 -12.89 -12.02 -1.87
CA ASN A 72 -11.50 -11.96 -2.35
C ASN A 72 -10.51 -11.64 -1.22
N GLN A 73 -10.48 -12.46 -0.16
CA GLN A 73 -9.52 -12.35 0.93
C GLN A 73 -8.18 -12.95 0.51
N CYS A 74 -7.11 -12.17 0.62
CA CYS A 74 -5.75 -12.59 0.25
C CYS A 74 -4.76 -12.23 1.35
N ASP A 75 -4.21 -13.25 2.00
CA ASP A 75 -3.22 -13.12 3.06
C ASP A 75 -1.81 -13.36 2.51
N PHE A 76 -0.87 -12.48 2.87
CA PHE A 76 0.52 -12.54 2.39
C PHE A 76 1.49 -12.76 3.55
N ASP A 77 2.21 -13.89 3.51
CA ASP A 77 3.31 -14.16 4.44
C ASP A 77 4.61 -13.46 3.95
N LEU A 78 4.90 -12.31 4.55
CA LEU A 78 6.10 -11.53 4.23
C LEU A 78 7.34 -12.11 4.95
N LYS A 79 8.24 -12.73 4.17
CA LYS A 79 9.51 -13.33 4.64
C LYS A 79 10.73 -12.40 4.55
#